data_AF-N2AA38-F1
#
_entry.id   AF-N2AA38-F1
#
_cell.length_a   1.000
_cell.length_b   1.000
_cell.length_c   1.000
_cell.angle_alpha   90.00
_cell.angle_beta   90.00
_cell.angle_gamma   90.00
#
_symmetry.space_group_name_H-M   'P 1'
#
loop_
_entity.id
_entity.type
_entity.pdbx_description
1 polymer ?
#
loop_
_entity_poly.entity_id
_entity_poly.type
_entity_poly.pdbx_seq_one_letter_code
_entity_poly.pdbx_strand_id
1 'polypeptide(L)'
;MTLNQYRDNWNYMYEWKRGIDSQWFPCHILINDNHTDNEHICIYTRNGTILKEHPKNVRRMSEKDYRKQREQYISLLGKHYKTYGFHETLKEDLELLMKS
;
A
#
# COMPACT_ATOMS: atom_id res chain seq x y z
N MET A 1 10.45 -6.05 8.86
CA MET A 1 10.64 -5.57 7.47
C MET A 1 11.32 -4.20 7.55
N THR A 2 12.36 -3.91 6.76
CA THR A 2 13.12 -2.65 6.84
C THR A 2 12.48 -1.54 6.00
N LEU A 3 12.76 -0.28 6.32
CA LEU A 3 12.24 0.89 5.58
C LEU A 3 12.54 0.85 4.06
N ASN A 4 13.71 0.33 3.69
CA ASN A 4 14.07 0.14 2.28
C ASN A 4 13.18 -0.92 1.61
N GLN A 5 12.79 -1.99 2.31
CA GLN A 5 11.87 -2.99 1.77
C GLN A 5 10.46 -2.43 1.53
N TYR A 6 10.03 -1.42 2.29
CA TYR A 6 8.75 -0.73 2.05
C TYR A 6 8.83 0.28 0.91
N ARG A 7 9.96 0.95 0.75
CA ARG A 7 10.21 1.84 -0.40
C ARG A 7 10.19 1.06 -1.72
N ASP A 8 10.66 -0.16 -1.67
CA ASP A 8 10.76 -1.05 -2.83
C ASP A 8 9.52 -1.91 -3.02
N ASN A 9 8.56 -1.91 -2.10
CA ASN A 9 7.29 -2.60 -2.25
C ASN A 9 6.25 -1.60 -2.79
N TRP A 10 5.74 -1.84 -3.99
CA TRP A 10 4.74 -0.98 -4.64
C TRP A 10 3.33 -1.58 -4.64
N ASN A 11 3.09 -2.60 -3.81
CA ASN A 11 1.78 -3.26 -3.66
C ASN A 11 0.93 -2.52 -2.62
N TYR A 12 0.63 -1.24 -2.89
CA TYR A 12 -0.16 -0.38 -2.02
C TYR A 12 -1.59 -0.94 -1.84
N MET A 13 -1.76 -1.89 -0.93
CA MET A 13 -3.05 -2.56 -0.64
C MET A 13 -3.94 -1.74 0.29
N TYR A 14 -3.41 -0.67 0.87
CA TYR A 14 -4.12 0.21 1.79
C TYR A 14 -4.22 1.60 1.21
N GLU A 15 -5.18 2.35 1.74
CA GLU A 15 -5.34 3.75 1.45
C GLU A 15 -5.65 4.52 2.73
N TRP A 16 -5.18 5.77 2.77
CA TRP A 16 -5.36 6.66 3.88
C TRP A 16 -6.06 7.94 3.45
N LYS A 17 -6.87 8.48 4.36
CA LYS A 17 -7.59 9.73 4.18
C LYS A 17 -6.78 10.84 4.82
N ARG A 18 -6.29 11.78 4.01
CA ARG A 18 -5.68 13.00 4.53
C ARG A 18 -6.77 13.82 5.20
N GLY A 19 -6.62 14.16 6.48
CA GLY A 19 -7.72 14.55 7.39
C GLY A 19 -8.71 15.65 6.96
N ILE A 20 -8.43 16.41 5.89
CA ILE A 20 -9.30 17.47 5.35
C ILE A 20 -9.94 17.05 4.00
N ASP A 21 -9.39 16.05 3.32
CA ASP A 21 -9.83 15.64 2.00
C ASP A 21 -10.83 14.48 2.07
N SER A 22 -11.83 14.49 1.19
CA SER A 22 -12.70 13.33 0.95
C SER A 22 -12.03 12.25 0.08
N GLN A 23 -10.75 12.45 -0.29
CA GLN A 23 -10.00 11.56 -1.16
C GLN A 23 -9.15 10.57 -0.36
N TRP A 24 -9.10 9.33 -0.83
CA TRP A 24 -8.24 8.28 -0.33
C TRP A 24 -6.98 8.19 -1.18
N PHE A 25 -5.83 8.07 -0.50
CA PHE A 25 -4.51 8.01 -1.13
C PHE A 25 -3.83 6.69 -0.83
N PRO A 26 -3.12 6.07 -1.79
CA PRO A 26 -2.45 4.79 -1.56
C PRO A 26 -1.35 4.87 -0.50
N CYS A 27 -1.25 3.87 0.37
CA CYS A 27 -0.21 3.72 1.37
C CYS A 27 0.12 2.25 1.69
N HIS A 28 1.24 2.05 2.39
CA HIS A 28 1.61 0.79 3.02
C HIS A 28 1.47 0.93 4.53
N ILE A 29 0.88 -0.07 5.18
CA ILE A 29 0.98 -0.17 6.63
C ILE A 29 2.38 -0.71 6.96
N LEU A 30 3.11 0.06 7.76
CA LEU A 30 4.39 -0.38 8.32
C LEU A 30 4.07 -1.25 9.53
N ILE A 31 4.38 -2.55 9.42
CA ILE A 31 4.35 -3.44 10.57
C ILE A 31 5.61 -3.10 11.36
N ASN A 32 5.46 -2.33 12.44
CA ASN A 32 6.55 -2.10 13.38
C ASN A 32 6.11 -2.41 14.81
N ASP A 33 6.91 -3.27 15.44
CA ASP A 33 6.70 -4.08 16.64
C ASP A 33 6.50 -3.34 17.97
N ASN A 34 6.30 -2.02 17.97
CA ASN A 34 6.05 -1.29 19.22
C ASN A 34 4.54 -1.17 19.46
N HIS A 35 3.97 -2.32 19.85
CA HIS A 35 2.64 -2.54 20.42
C HIS A 35 2.40 -1.77 21.73
N THR A 36 2.68 -0.47 21.78
CA THR A 36 2.37 0.35 22.96
C THR A 36 1.27 1.37 22.71
N ASP A 37 0.86 1.57 21.46
CA ASP A 37 -0.16 2.55 21.12
C ASP A 37 -1.12 1.98 20.07
N ASN A 38 -2.13 1.24 20.55
CA ASN A 38 -3.21 0.70 19.71
C ASN A 38 -4.07 1.81 19.07
N GLU A 39 -3.85 3.08 19.41
CA GLU A 39 -4.65 4.19 18.89
C GLU A 39 -4.16 4.67 17.51
N HIS A 40 -2.99 4.22 17.06
CA HIS A 40 -2.36 4.72 15.84
C HIS A 40 -1.62 3.64 15.05
N ILE A 41 -1.63 3.78 13.73
CA ILE A 41 -0.85 2.94 12.82
C ILE A 41 0.18 3.78 12.07
N CYS A 42 1.34 3.19 11.83
CA CYS A 42 2.37 3.81 11.01
C CYS A 42 2.10 3.45 9.54
N ILE A 43 2.01 4.46 8.68
CA ILE A 43 1.85 4.29 7.24
C ILE A 43 3.04 4.88 6.49
N TYR A 44 3.41 4.24 5.40
CA TYR A 44 4.32 4.79 4.40
C TYR A 44 3.52 5.20 3.17
N THR A 45 3.53 6.50 2.89
CA THR A 45 2.74 7.12 1.84
C THR A 45 3.47 7.02 0.50
N ARG A 46 2.71 7.04 -0.61
CA ARG A 46 3.28 6.98 -1.96
C ARG A 46 4.31 8.09 -2.28
N ASN A 47 4.24 9.24 -1.62
CA ASN A 47 5.23 10.32 -1.77
C ASN A 47 6.50 10.12 -0.93
N GLY A 48 6.68 8.95 -0.29
CA GLY A 48 7.90 8.60 0.43
C GLY A 48 7.97 9.13 1.86
N THR A 49 6.83 9.43 2.47
CA THR A 49 6.76 9.94 3.85
C THR A 49 6.24 8.84 4.79
N ILE A 50 6.75 8.82 6.02
CA ILE A 50 6.17 8.00 7.10
C ILE A 50 5.27 8.90 7.94
N LEU A 51 4.03 8.46 8.15
CA LEU A 51 3.06 9.16 9.00
C LEU A 51 2.53 8.22 10.07
N LYS A 52 2.18 8.79 11.23
CA LYS A 52 1.41 8.11 12.27
C LYS A 52 -0.03 8.59 12.14
N GLU A 53 -0.94 7.67 11.85
CA GLU A 53 -2.34 7.98 11.53
C GLU A 53 -3.31 7.18 12.40
N HIS A 54 -4.50 7.73 12.59
CA HIS A 54 -5.55 7.03 13.34
C HIS A 54 -6.14 5.90 12.47
N PRO A 55 -6.40 4.69 13.01
CA PRO A 55 -6.93 3.56 12.24
C PRO A 55 -8.18 3.89 11.42
N LYS A 56 -9.08 4.73 11.94
CA LYS A 56 -10.28 5.21 11.22
C LYS A 56 -9.99 5.93 9.88
N ASN A 57 -8.79 6.49 9.74
CA ASN A 57 -8.34 7.20 8.54
C ASN A 57 -7.59 6.29 7.58
N VAL A 58 -7.47 5.00 7.86
CA VAL A 58 -6.79 4.04 7.00
C VAL A 58 -7.68 2.84 6.77
N ARG A 59 -7.79 2.42 5.52
CA ARG A 59 -8.58 1.25 5.17
C ARG A 59 -7.88 0.45 4.10
N ARG A 60 -8.29 -0.81 3.98
CA ARG A 60 -7.91 -1.63 2.84
C ARG A 60 -8.55 -1.04 1.58
N MET A 61 -7.77 -0.97 0.51
CA MET A 61 -8.26 -0.53 -0.78
C MET A 61 -9.32 -1.51 -1.31
N SER A 62 -10.31 -1.00 -2.02
CA SER A 62 -11.28 -1.87 -2.70
C SER A 62 -10.59 -2.66 -3.81
N GLU A 63 -11.06 -3.89 -4.09
CA GLU A 63 -10.50 -4.69 -5.18
C GLU A 63 -10.55 -3.95 -6.53
N LYS A 64 -11.63 -3.20 -6.78
CA LYS A 64 -11.80 -2.40 -8.00
C LYS A 64 -10.73 -1.32 -8.13
N ASP A 65 -10.48 -0.56 -7.06
CA ASP A 65 -9.49 0.52 -7.07
C ASP A 65 -8.07 -0.03 -7.13
N TYR A 66 -7.83 -1.16 -6.45
CA TYR A 66 -6.56 -1.89 -6.51
C TYR A 66 -6.28 -2.36 -7.94
N ARG A 67 -7.23 -3.02 -8.61
CA ARG A 67 -7.10 -3.45 -10.01
C ARG A 67 -6.76 -2.29 -10.93
N LYS A 68 -7.53 -1.20 -10.85
CA LYS A 68 -7.31 -0.01 -11.68
C LYS A 68 -5.91 0.57 -11.48
N GLN A 69 -5.43 0.63 -10.24
CA GLN A 69 -4.08 1.08 -9.94
C GLN A 69 -3.02 0.12 -10.50
N ARG A 70 -3.20 -1.18 -10.32
CA ARG A 70 -2.23 -2.20 -10.76
C ARG A 70 -2.15 -2.32 -12.28
N GLU A 71 -3.26 -2.26 -13.01
CA GLU A 71 -3.25 -2.30 -14.48
C GLU A 71 -2.39 -1.19 -15.10
N GLN A 72 -2.42 0.01 -14.52
CA GLN A 72 -1.56 1.12 -14.95
C GLN A 72 -0.08 0.84 -14.73
N TYR A 73 0.30 0.16 -13.65
CA TYR A 73 1.70 -0.12 -13.36
C TYR A 73 2.21 -1.41 -14.00
N ILE A 74 1.40 -2.46 -14.09
CA ILE A 74 1.77 -3.72 -14.76
C ILE A 74 2.12 -3.43 -16.23
N SER A 75 1.29 -2.63 -16.91
CA SER A 75 1.52 -2.24 -18.31
C SER A 75 2.82 -1.46 -18.53
N LEU A 76 3.28 -0.71 -17.52
CA LEU A 76 4.50 0.13 -17.62
C LEU A 76 5.76 -0.53 -17.04
N LEU A 77 5.63 -1.32 -15.97
CA LEU A 77 6.74 -1.74 -15.11
C LEU A 77 6.76 -3.25 -14.80
N GLY A 78 5.66 -3.98 -15.03
CA GLY A 78 5.49 -5.38 -14.61
C GLY A 78 6.57 -6.34 -15.11
N LYS A 79 7.08 -6.13 -16.33
CA LYS A 79 8.11 -6.98 -16.95
C LYS A 79 9.52 -6.73 -16.40
N HIS A 80 9.80 -5.52 -15.90
CA HIS A 80 11.17 -5.08 -15.60
C HIS A 80 11.44 -4.90 -14.10
N TYR A 81 10.41 -4.80 -13.27
CA TYR A 81 10.54 -4.40 -11.87
C TYR A 81 9.90 -5.39 -10.89
N LYS A 82 9.94 -6.70 -11.20
CA LYS A 82 9.38 -7.76 -10.36
C LYS A 82 9.92 -7.80 -8.93
N THR A 83 11.20 -7.45 -8.78
CA THR A 83 11.86 -7.32 -7.47
C THR A 83 11.31 -6.19 -6.60
N TYR A 84 10.52 -5.28 -7.18
CA TYR A 84 9.92 -4.13 -6.50
C TYR A 84 8.40 -4.30 -6.26
N GLY A 85 7.93 -5.54 -6.25
CA GLY A 85 6.50 -5.88 -6.04
C GLY A 85 5.63 -5.74 -7.30
N PHE A 86 6.17 -5.35 -8.45
CA PHE A 86 5.38 -5.34 -9.68
C PHE A 86 5.21 -6.74 -10.25
N HIS A 87 3.98 -7.19 -10.39
CA HIS A 87 3.72 -8.51 -10.97
C HIS A 87 3.57 -8.42 -12.49
N GLU A 88 3.89 -9.50 -13.20
CA GLU A 88 3.72 -9.56 -14.65
C GLU A 88 2.24 -9.69 -15.03
N THR A 89 1.41 -10.21 -14.12
CA THR A 89 -0.02 -10.40 -14.34
C THR A 89 -0.85 -9.87 -13.18
N LEU A 90 -2.04 -9.37 -13.52
CA LEU A 90 -3.01 -8.89 -12.53
C LEU A 90 -3.48 -10.00 -11.59
N LYS A 91 -3.47 -11.25 -12.07
CA LYS A 91 -3.88 -12.42 -11.28
C LYS A 91 -3.00 -12.61 -10.05
N GLU A 92 -1.68 -12.53 -10.21
CA GLU A 92 -0.71 -12.64 -9.10
C GLU A 92 -0.95 -11.54 -8.05
N ASP A 93 -1.21 -10.32 -8.51
CA ASP A 93 -1.51 -9.17 -7.66
C ASP A 93 -2.79 -9.36 -6.82
N LEU A 94 -3.81 -9.98 -7.39
CA LEU A 94 -5.09 -10.21 -6.72
C LEU A 94 -5.03 -11.32 -5.68
N GLU A 95 -4.20 -12.34 -5.91
CA GLU A 95 -3.97 -13.38 -4.92
C GLU A 95 -3.36 -12.82 -3.62
N LEU A 96 -2.53 -11.78 -3.72
CA LEU A 96 -2.01 -11.07 -2.53
C LEU A 96 -3.14 -10.34 -1.78
N LEU A 97 -4.04 -9.67 -2.50
CA LEU A 97 -5.21 -9.02 -1.90
C LEU A 97 -6.18 -10.03 -1.27
N MET A 98 -6.18 -11.31 -1.68
CA MET A 98 -7.05 -12.33 -1.07
C MET A 98 -6.40 -13.07 0.12
N LYS A 99 -5.06 -13.07 0.22
CA LYS A 99 -4.32 -13.81 1.25
C LYS A 99 -3.98 -13.02 2.51
N SER A 100 -4.07 -11.69 2.49
CA SER A 100 -3.80 -10.81 3.65
C SER A 100 -5.01 -10.45 4.48
#